data_AF-A0A0K0EEG1-F1
#
_entry.id   AF-A0A0K0EEG1-F1
#
_cell.length_a   1.000
_cell.length_b   1.000
_cell.length_c   1.000
_cell.angle_alpha   90.00
_cell.angle_beta   90.00
_cell.angle_gamma   90.00
#
_symmetry.space_group_name_H-M   'P 1'
#
loop_
_entity.id
_entity.type
_entity.pdbx_description
1 polymer ?
#
loop_
_entity_poly.entity_id
_entity_poly.type
_entity_poly.pdbx_seq_one_letter_code
_entity_poly.pdbx_strand_id
1 'polypeptide(L)'
;MFLLLSFLLFLSSNYVYSEMTELTYINYLYGFSHHFMVDSKTKFGLHSIRIPLAMYDKNICGINFYDDSVNQEDNELFIDDDDPSLYVEQKIMGGDDVDIAFEPWSVQIYSLDKYICGGTLVSRNYIMTAAHCIIRDCRAWKLNRDHLRKLEVLINFPGDEINDYLDKTLEGYQLPYLRRRVRSIVLPSLIDSENIYCEGNNDFAILELNEPIPEGYGYACIPIYHPPMYSIYTSEFYVIGYGRNPYREAKMMPTYNKALQNTSGKDIFLKYNMNKIQKLEVGELITYPACRLKPSIPADEGYICVYDKVDEGICDGDSGSGLFKKHKNIGMDQHEQTILVGIVSKAVPCSERKDWVVTNYQLYTDVYQQINIYEKLFQEKL
;
A
#
# COMPACT_ATOMS: atom_id res chain seq x y z
N MET A 1 38.78 -41.07 -30.93
CA MET A 1 38.89 -39.60 -30.80
C MET A 1 37.64 -38.86 -31.28
N PHE A 2 37.04 -39.22 -32.42
CA PHE A 2 35.81 -38.57 -32.93
C PHE A 2 34.56 -38.70 -32.01
N LEU A 3 34.41 -39.81 -31.27
CA LEU A 3 33.29 -40.00 -30.34
C LEU A 3 33.33 -39.10 -29.09
N LEU A 4 34.51 -38.61 -28.67
CA LEU A 4 34.61 -37.72 -27.51
C LEU A 4 34.21 -36.28 -27.86
N LEU A 5 34.46 -35.85 -29.10
CA LEU A 5 34.15 -34.48 -29.55
C LEU A 5 32.64 -34.29 -29.74
N SER A 6 31.93 -35.31 -30.23
CA SER A 6 30.46 -35.27 -30.32
C SER A 6 29.80 -35.23 -28.95
N PHE A 7 30.38 -35.89 -27.94
CA PHE A 7 29.83 -35.89 -26.58
C PHE A 7 30.03 -34.53 -25.88
N LEU A 8 31.16 -33.86 -26.12
CA LEU A 8 31.41 -32.50 -25.61
C LEU A 8 30.54 -31.45 -26.31
N LEU A 9 30.27 -31.60 -27.62
CA LEU A 9 29.31 -30.75 -28.33
C LEU A 9 27.86 -31.00 -27.89
N PHE A 10 27.48 -32.25 -27.57
CA PHE A 10 26.19 -32.56 -26.99
C PHE A 10 26.05 -32.02 -25.56
N LEU A 11 27.14 -31.97 -24.79
CA LEU A 11 27.13 -31.37 -23.45
C LEU A 11 27.11 -29.85 -23.52
N SER A 12 27.77 -29.21 -24.49
CA SER A 12 27.70 -27.74 -24.63
C SER A 12 26.38 -27.25 -25.23
N SER A 13 25.71 -28.03 -26.10
CA SER A 13 24.37 -27.67 -26.59
C SER A 13 23.28 -27.87 -25.54
N ASN A 14 23.43 -28.85 -24.63
CA ASN A 14 22.47 -29.05 -23.54
C ASN A 14 22.72 -28.13 -22.34
N TYR A 15 23.94 -27.60 -22.16
CA TYR A 15 24.22 -26.67 -21.07
C TYR A 15 23.66 -25.25 -21.31
N VAL A 16 23.42 -24.87 -22.57
CA VAL A 16 22.81 -23.57 -22.92
C VAL A 16 21.28 -23.66 -22.99
N TYR A 17 20.70 -24.86 -22.95
CA TYR A 17 19.24 -25.05 -23.01
C TYR A 17 18.55 -25.21 -21.64
N SER A 18 19.27 -24.99 -20.53
CA SER A 18 18.75 -25.18 -19.17
C SER A 18 18.29 -23.90 -18.46
N GLU A 19 18.49 -22.70 -19.01
CA GLU A 19 17.99 -21.46 -18.37
C GLU A 19 16.54 -21.13 -18.75
N MET A 20 15.96 -21.78 -19.76
CA MET A 20 14.61 -21.44 -20.26
C MET A 20 13.47 -22.33 -19.72
N THR A 21 13.76 -23.39 -18.95
CA THR A 21 12.71 -24.34 -18.49
C THR A 21 12.23 -24.16 -17.05
N GLU A 22 12.75 -23.20 -16.27
CA GLU A 22 12.14 -22.85 -14.97
C GLU A 22 10.98 -21.84 -15.09
N LEU A 23 10.72 -21.32 -16.29
CA LEU A 23 9.40 -20.79 -16.67
C LEU A 23 8.43 -21.96 -16.92
N THR A 24 8.31 -22.84 -15.93
CA THR A 24 7.21 -23.80 -15.86
C THR A 24 5.95 -23.00 -15.62
N TYR A 25 5.37 -22.61 -16.74
CA TYR A 25 4.01 -22.19 -16.99
C TYR A 25 3.03 -22.98 -16.09
N ILE A 26 2.69 -22.45 -14.90
CA ILE A 26 1.72 -23.08 -14.00
C ILE A 26 0.34 -22.71 -14.50
N ASN A 27 -0.14 -23.58 -15.39
CA ASN A 27 -1.37 -23.38 -16.14
C ASN A 27 -2.64 -23.74 -15.37
N TYR A 28 -2.60 -24.08 -14.07
CA TYR A 28 -3.74 -24.78 -13.47
C TYR A 28 -3.95 -24.64 -11.97
N LEU A 29 -3.97 -23.41 -11.45
CA LEU A 29 -4.62 -23.16 -10.15
C LEU A 29 -5.55 -21.96 -10.29
N TYR A 30 -6.85 -22.27 -10.34
CA TYR A 30 -7.97 -21.33 -10.26
C TYR A 30 -8.23 -20.46 -11.50
N GLY A 31 -8.88 -21.02 -12.50
CA GLY A 31 -9.71 -20.32 -13.52
C GLY A 31 -9.25 -18.92 -13.96
N PHE A 32 -8.62 -18.86 -15.14
CA PHE A 32 -8.46 -17.71 -16.06
C PHE A 32 -7.85 -16.39 -15.55
N SER A 33 -7.41 -16.26 -14.31
CA SER A 33 -6.57 -15.13 -13.92
C SER A 33 -5.24 -15.64 -13.38
N HIS A 34 -4.23 -15.64 -14.25
CA HIS A 34 -2.88 -16.02 -13.85
C HIS A 34 -2.45 -15.02 -12.74
N HIS A 35 -2.02 -15.50 -11.57
CA HIS A 35 -1.40 -14.69 -10.49
C HIS A 35 -0.02 -15.24 -10.14
N PHE A 36 0.96 -14.35 -9.94
CA PHE A 36 2.30 -14.75 -9.57
C PHE A 36 2.48 -14.61 -8.07
N MET A 37 3.02 -15.64 -7.44
CA MET A 37 3.23 -15.67 -6.00
C MET A 37 4.64 -16.09 -5.67
N VAL A 38 5.30 -15.31 -4.82
CA VAL A 38 6.60 -15.65 -4.24
C VAL A 38 6.42 -15.85 -2.76
N ASP A 39 6.88 -16.99 -2.24
CA ASP A 39 6.76 -17.35 -0.83
C ASP A 39 8.13 -17.70 -0.24
N SER A 40 8.33 -17.32 1.02
CA SER A 40 9.58 -17.49 1.75
C SER A 40 9.93 -18.96 2.05
N LYS A 41 8.94 -19.84 2.18
CA LYS A 41 9.09 -21.27 2.55
C LYS A 41 9.28 -22.17 1.34
N THR A 42 8.70 -21.84 0.19
CA THR A 42 8.81 -22.65 -1.04
C THR A 42 10.10 -22.31 -1.81
N LYS A 43 10.85 -23.34 -2.24
CA LYS A 43 12.11 -23.18 -3.01
C LYS A 43 11.88 -23.09 -4.51
N PHE A 44 10.81 -23.70 -5.02
CA PHE A 44 10.41 -23.75 -6.41
C PHE A 44 9.17 -22.88 -6.57
N GLY A 45 9.14 -21.99 -7.56
CA GLY A 45 8.08 -21.01 -7.77
C GLY A 45 6.67 -21.62 -7.70
N LEU A 46 5.73 -20.89 -7.10
CA LEU A 46 4.29 -21.17 -7.06
C LEU A 46 3.90 -22.64 -6.76
N HIS A 47 4.29 -23.17 -5.61
CA HIS A 47 3.44 -24.20 -5.02
C HIS A 47 2.15 -23.56 -4.51
N SER A 48 1.01 -24.16 -4.83
CA SER A 48 -0.34 -23.86 -4.31
C SER A 48 -0.30 -23.52 -2.82
N ILE A 49 -0.29 -22.24 -2.45
CA ILE A 49 -0.52 -21.85 -1.07
C ILE A 49 -2.03 -21.80 -0.90
N ARG A 50 -2.54 -22.70 -0.04
CA ARG A 50 -3.84 -22.47 0.58
C ARG A 50 -3.64 -21.31 1.54
N ILE A 51 -4.11 -20.14 1.14
CA ILE A 51 -4.30 -19.04 2.07
C ILE A 51 -5.38 -19.49 3.06
N PRO A 52 -5.11 -19.51 4.39
CA PRO A 52 -6.15 -19.83 5.36
C PRO A 52 -7.22 -18.74 5.34
N LEU A 53 -8.40 -19.12 4.85
CA LEU A 53 -9.59 -18.30 4.58
C LEU A 53 -10.19 -17.65 5.85
N ALA A 54 -9.71 -18.03 7.03
CA ALA A 54 -10.32 -17.74 8.33
C ALA A 54 -9.84 -16.44 9.00
N MET A 55 -9.26 -15.48 8.27
CA MET A 55 -8.72 -14.25 8.85
C MET A 55 -9.42 -12.97 8.41
N TYR A 56 -10.42 -13.08 7.52
CA TYR A 56 -11.31 -12.00 7.18
C TYR A 56 -12.68 -12.24 7.81
N ASP A 57 -13.00 -11.49 8.85
CA ASP A 57 -14.36 -11.42 9.39
C ASP A 57 -15.07 -10.18 8.86
N LYS A 58 -16.11 -10.42 8.06
CA LYS A 58 -16.97 -9.39 7.46
C LYS A 58 -17.76 -8.56 8.48
N ASN A 59 -17.98 -9.09 9.69
CA ASN A 59 -18.75 -8.42 10.72
C ASN A 59 -17.92 -7.39 11.49
N ILE A 60 -16.59 -7.51 11.46
CA ILE A 60 -15.68 -6.63 12.21
C ILE A 60 -14.73 -5.83 11.31
N CYS A 61 -14.58 -6.20 10.04
CA CYS A 61 -13.81 -5.38 9.10
C CYS A 61 -14.35 -3.95 9.05
N GLY A 62 -13.50 -2.99 8.79
CA GLY A 62 -13.85 -1.58 8.64
C GLY A 62 -14.39 -0.92 9.91
N ILE A 63 -14.47 -1.63 11.04
CA ILE A 63 -14.84 -1.05 12.33
C ILE A 63 -13.58 -0.55 13.00
N ASN A 64 -13.59 0.73 13.38
CA ASN A 64 -12.60 1.25 14.29
C ASN A 64 -13.11 1.06 15.73
N PHE A 65 -12.49 0.15 16.47
CA PHE A 65 -12.85 -0.14 17.86
C PHE A 65 -12.57 1.02 18.84
N TYR A 66 -11.91 2.09 18.38
CA TYR A 66 -11.51 3.26 19.16
C TYR A 66 -12.29 4.53 18.80
N ASP A 67 -13.19 4.48 17.79
CA ASP A 67 -14.04 5.63 17.42
C ASP A 67 -15.00 5.99 18.57
N ASP A 68 -15.48 4.98 19.33
CA ASP A 68 -16.46 5.17 20.41
C ASP A 68 -15.88 5.69 21.73
N SER A 69 -14.56 5.56 21.98
CA SER A 69 -13.95 5.95 23.25
C SER A 69 -13.52 7.42 23.30
N VAL A 70 -13.44 8.11 22.15
CA VAL A 70 -13.04 9.52 22.08
C VAL A 70 -14.28 10.43 22.03
N ASN A 71 -15.12 10.33 23.07
CA ASN A 71 -15.97 11.44 23.52
C ASN A 71 -15.39 12.11 24.78
N GLN A 72 -14.12 11.83 25.11
CA GLN A 72 -13.42 12.49 26.19
C GLN A 72 -12.56 13.61 25.64
N GLU A 73 -13.06 14.83 25.87
CA GLU A 73 -12.38 16.13 25.92
C GLU A 73 -11.20 16.32 24.96
N ASP A 74 -11.42 17.25 24.01
CA ASP A 74 -10.40 17.93 23.21
C ASP A 74 -9.23 18.41 24.09
N ASN A 75 -8.30 17.52 24.41
CA ASN A 75 -6.94 17.92 24.72
C ASN A 75 -6.29 18.11 23.36
N GLU A 76 -6.40 19.34 22.83
CA GLU A 76 -5.44 19.83 21.85
C GLU A 76 -4.05 19.47 22.38
N LEU A 77 -3.44 18.45 21.78
CA LEU A 77 -2.10 18.03 22.11
C LEU A 77 -1.18 19.18 21.72
N PHE A 78 -0.87 20.05 22.68
CA PHE A 78 0.25 20.98 22.56
C PHE A 78 1.52 20.13 22.49
N ILE A 79 2.01 19.91 21.27
CA ILE A 79 3.39 19.50 21.06
C ILE A 79 4.23 20.64 21.62
N ASP A 80 4.83 20.44 22.79
CA ASP A 80 5.88 21.34 23.28
C ASP A 80 7.00 21.36 22.21
N ASP A 81 7.45 22.57 21.87
CA ASP A 81 8.49 22.85 20.89
C ASP A 81 9.85 22.26 21.33
N ASP A 82 9.99 20.94 21.26
CA ASP A 82 11.30 20.31 21.12
C ASP A 82 11.81 20.62 19.71
N ASP A 83 13.02 21.19 19.63
CA ASP A 83 13.70 21.74 18.45
C ASP A 83 13.09 21.30 17.10
N PRO A 84 12.21 22.14 16.50
CA PRO A 84 11.54 21.84 15.22
C PRO A 84 12.48 21.60 14.04
N SER A 85 13.80 21.73 14.22
CA SER A 85 14.78 21.59 13.14
C SER A 85 15.09 20.14 12.70
N LEU A 86 14.56 19.09 13.36
CA LEU A 86 14.94 17.70 13.06
C LEU A 86 13.89 16.82 12.37
N TYR A 87 12.60 17.13 12.45
CA TYR A 87 11.55 16.31 11.85
C TYR A 87 10.99 16.92 10.57
N VAL A 88 10.93 16.12 9.50
CA VAL A 88 10.30 16.56 8.25
C VAL A 88 8.81 16.28 8.30
N GLU A 89 8.01 17.32 8.04
CA GLU A 89 6.56 17.19 7.91
C GLU A 89 6.21 16.30 6.70
N GLN A 90 5.58 15.15 6.97
CA GLN A 90 4.89 14.36 5.96
C GLN A 90 3.67 15.13 5.47
N LYS A 91 3.37 15.02 4.17
CA LYS A 91 2.28 15.77 3.55
C LYS A 91 1.66 15.05 2.35
N ILE A 92 0.39 14.66 2.46
CA ILE A 92 -0.61 14.75 1.39
C ILE A 92 -0.89 16.24 1.16
N MET A 93 -0.75 16.72 -0.06
CA MET A 93 -0.96 18.14 -0.33
C MET A 93 -2.42 18.50 -0.02
N GLY A 94 -2.64 19.46 0.88
CA GLY A 94 -3.99 19.89 1.26
C GLY A 94 -4.76 18.93 2.17
N GLY A 95 -4.17 17.81 2.59
CA GLY A 95 -4.77 16.93 3.60
C GLY A 95 -4.60 17.46 5.02
N ASP A 96 -5.48 16.98 5.91
CA ASP A 96 -5.45 17.23 7.34
C ASP A 96 -4.65 16.14 8.07
N ASP A 97 -3.95 16.52 9.14
CA ASP A 97 -3.36 15.54 10.04
C ASP A 97 -4.49 14.77 10.74
N VAL A 98 -4.35 13.45 10.85
CA VAL A 98 -5.30 12.59 11.57
C VAL A 98 -4.54 11.68 12.53
N ASP A 99 -5.13 11.37 13.68
CA ASP A 99 -4.54 10.38 14.58
C ASP A 99 -4.49 9.01 13.88
N ILE A 100 -3.36 8.32 14.02
CA ILE A 100 -3.18 6.96 13.51
C ILE A 100 -4.19 5.98 14.09
N ALA A 101 -4.69 6.22 15.31
CA ALA A 101 -5.74 5.43 15.95
C ALA A 101 -7.07 5.51 15.19
N PHE A 102 -7.34 6.59 14.45
CA PHE A 102 -8.56 6.73 13.66
C PHE A 102 -8.54 5.97 12.32
N GLU A 103 -7.35 5.64 11.81
CA GLU A 103 -7.15 4.95 10.53
C GLU A 103 -6.25 3.69 10.71
N PRO A 104 -6.63 2.74 11.60
CA PRO A 104 -5.75 1.64 12.05
C PRO A 104 -5.39 0.64 10.94
N TRP A 105 -6.14 0.65 9.85
CA TRP A 105 -5.88 -0.16 8.66
C TRP A 105 -4.73 0.37 7.80
N SER A 106 -4.28 1.61 7.99
CA SER A 106 -3.23 2.21 7.17
C SER A 106 -1.85 1.77 7.64
N VAL A 107 -1.04 1.19 6.75
CA VAL A 107 0.30 0.67 7.09
C VAL A 107 1.40 1.35 6.29
N GLN A 108 2.62 1.30 6.84
CA GLN A 108 3.83 1.75 6.17
C GLN A 108 4.63 0.55 5.67
N ILE A 109 5.06 0.59 4.41
CA ILE A 109 5.88 -0.45 3.80
C ILE A 109 7.31 0.07 3.65
N TYR A 110 8.24 -0.71 4.17
CA TYR A 110 9.67 -0.43 4.18
C TYR A 110 10.41 -1.46 3.34
N SER A 111 11.49 -1.00 2.68
CA SER A 111 12.48 -1.84 2.03
C SER A 111 13.87 -1.45 2.51
N LEU A 112 14.57 -2.37 3.18
CA LEU A 112 15.88 -2.11 3.80
C LEU A 112 15.85 -0.85 4.70
N ASP A 113 14.93 -0.82 5.67
CA ASP A 113 14.72 0.30 6.61
C ASP A 113 14.33 1.65 5.98
N LYS A 114 14.11 1.69 4.65
CA LYS A 114 13.63 2.88 3.94
C LYS A 114 12.13 2.76 3.65
N TYR A 115 11.36 3.76 4.05
CA TYR A 115 9.96 3.89 3.66
C TYR A 115 9.84 3.96 2.13
N ILE A 116 8.96 3.15 1.55
CA ILE A 116 8.73 3.11 0.10
C ILE A 116 7.31 3.46 -0.30
N CYS A 117 6.31 2.98 0.45
CA CYS A 117 4.90 3.08 0.09
C CYS A 117 4.00 2.89 1.31
N GLY A 118 2.74 3.29 1.18
CA GLY A 118 1.69 2.89 2.09
C GLY A 118 1.06 1.56 1.69
N GLY A 119 0.14 1.11 2.51
CA GLY A 119 -0.69 -0.06 2.26
C GLY A 119 -1.93 -0.04 3.13
N THR A 120 -2.79 -1.03 2.92
CA THR A 120 -4.02 -1.21 3.71
C THR A 120 -4.09 -2.63 4.25
N LEU A 121 -4.16 -2.78 5.57
CA LEU A 121 -4.58 -4.03 6.21
C LEU A 121 -6.02 -4.34 5.81
N VAL A 122 -6.23 -5.50 5.20
CA VAL A 122 -7.55 -5.99 4.78
C VAL A 122 -7.96 -7.27 5.52
N SER A 123 -7.09 -7.78 6.38
CA SER A 123 -7.34 -8.88 7.30
C SER A 123 -6.23 -8.91 8.34
N ARG A 124 -6.26 -9.89 9.27
CA ARG A 124 -5.21 -10.03 10.28
C ARG A 124 -3.81 -10.30 9.71
N ASN A 125 -3.68 -10.76 8.47
CA ASN A 125 -2.39 -11.15 7.90
C ASN A 125 -2.18 -10.71 6.45
N TYR A 126 -3.12 -10.00 5.84
CA TYR A 126 -3.01 -9.54 4.47
C TYR A 126 -3.06 -8.02 4.37
N ILE A 127 -2.15 -7.49 3.55
CA ILE A 127 -2.07 -6.08 3.19
C ILE A 127 -2.24 -5.97 1.69
N MET A 128 -3.06 -5.01 1.27
CA MET A 128 -3.14 -4.57 -0.12
C MET A 128 -2.30 -3.33 -0.33
N THR A 129 -1.57 -3.28 -1.44
CA THR A 129 -0.71 -2.15 -1.84
C THR A 129 -0.54 -2.15 -3.36
N ALA A 130 0.25 -1.23 -3.91
CA ALA A 130 0.52 -1.14 -5.34
C ALA A 130 1.65 -2.09 -5.75
N ALA A 131 1.59 -2.65 -6.96
CA ALA A 131 2.62 -3.55 -7.47
C ALA A 131 3.96 -2.83 -7.68
N HIS A 132 3.91 -1.58 -8.15
CA HIS A 132 5.11 -0.78 -8.42
C HIS A 132 5.94 -0.48 -7.17
N CYS A 133 5.31 -0.52 -5.98
CA CYS A 133 6.00 -0.41 -4.70
C CYS A 133 6.98 -1.55 -4.47
N ILE A 134 6.63 -2.74 -4.94
CA ILE A 134 7.40 -3.97 -4.76
C ILE A 134 8.34 -4.20 -5.94
N ILE A 135 7.84 -3.99 -7.16
CA ILE A 135 8.57 -4.24 -8.40
C ILE A 135 8.21 -3.20 -9.46
N ARG A 136 9.17 -2.33 -9.79
CA ARG A 136 8.93 -1.18 -10.70
C ARG A 136 8.41 -1.55 -12.10
N ASP A 137 8.84 -2.67 -12.66
CA ASP A 137 8.46 -3.07 -14.02
C ASP A 137 7.28 -4.06 -14.05
N CYS A 138 6.66 -4.39 -12.91
CA CYS A 138 5.65 -5.45 -12.80
C CYS A 138 6.04 -6.83 -13.37
N ARG A 139 7.33 -7.04 -13.67
CA ARG A 139 7.86 -8.29 -14.20
C ARG A 139 7.95 -9.32 -13.07
N ALA A 140 6.82 -9.94 -12.76
CA ALA A 140 6.67 -10.85 -11.64
C ALA A 140 7.77 -11.93 -11.56
N TRP A 141 8.25 -12.43 -12.70
CA TRP A 141 9.36 -13.40 -12.79
C TRP A 141 10.72 -12.91 -12.24
N LYS A 142 10.92 -11.60 -12.09
CA LYS A 142 12.10 -11.05 -11.40
C LYS A 142 11.96 -11.06 -9.89
N LEU A 143 10.74 -11.18 -9.38
CA LEU A 143 10.49 -11.24 -7.94
C LEU A 143 11.09 -12.55 -7.41
N ASN A 144 11.87 -12.44 -6.35
CA ASN A 144 12.53 -13.57 -5.71
C ASN A 144 12.49 -13.43 -4.19
N ARG A 145 12.92 -14.46 -3.46
CA ARG A 145 12.87 -14.48 -1.99
C ARG A 145 13.71 -13.40 -1.32
N ASP A 146 14.71 -12.85 -2.01
CA ASP A 146 15.50 -11.75 -1.44
C ASP A 146 14.71 -10.44 -1.44
N HIS A 147 13.69 -10.29 -2.29
CA HIS A 147 12.76 -9.17 -2.19
C HIS A 147 11.91 -9.29 -0.91
N LEU A 148 11.42 -10.49 -0.59
CA LEU A 148 10.67 -10.72 0.66
C LEU A 148 11.48 -10.35 1.91
N ARG A 149 12.78 -10.69 1.93
CA ARG A 149 13.67 -10.42 3.06
C ARG A 149 13.95 -8.94 3.28
N LYS A 150 13.82 -8.12 2.24
CA LYS A 150 14.03 -6.67 2.32
C LYS A 150 12.81 -5.94 2.85
N LEU A 151 11.64 -6.55 2.74
CA LEU A 151 10.36 -5.91 3.01
C LEU A 151 9.94 -6.09 4.47
N GLU A 152 9.56 -4.97 5.07
CA GLU A 152 8.97 -4.90 6.38
C GLU A 152 7.73 -4.02 6.33
N VAL A 153 6.75 -4.34 7.17
CA VAL A 153 5.52 -3.58 7.33
C VAL A 153 5.50 -3.05 8.75
N LEU A 154 5.29 -1.74 8.88
CA LEU A 154 4.95 -1.07 10.11
C LEU A 154 3.43 -0.91 10.20
N ILE A 155 2.85 -1.42 11.28
CA ILE A 155 1.43 -1.37 11.59
C ILE A 155 1.27 -0.56 12.87
N ASN A 156 0.44 0.48 12.80
CA ASN A 156 0.21 1.39 13.91
C ASN A 156 -0.52 0.70 15.07
N PHE A 157 -0.20 1.10 16.30
CA PHE A 157 -0.91 0.64 17.48
C PHE A 157 -2.27 1.36 17.60
N PRO A 158 -3.36 0.65 17.91
CA PRO A 158 -4.69 1.19 17.72
C PRO A 158 -5.26 1.97 18.92
N GLY A 159 -4.57 2.05 20.07
CA GLY A 159 -4.70 3.26 20.93
C GLY A 159 -5.52 3.20 22.22
N ASP A 160 -5.29 2.22 23.12
CA ASP A 160 -5.75 2.34 24.53
C ASP A 160 -4.60 2.59 25.52
N GLU A 161 -3.40 2.07 25.25
CA GLU A 161 -2.20 2.36 26.04
C GLU A 161 -1.60 3.75 25.74
N ILE A 162 -2.23 4.53 24.87
CA ILE A 162 -1.80 5.90 24.56
C ILE A 162 -1.81 6.74 25.85
N ASN A 163 -2.71 6.55 26.80
CA ASN A 163 -2.66 7.30 28.07
C ASN A 163 -1.44 6.96 28.94
N ASP A 164 -0.95 5.70 28.95
CA ASP A 164 0.29 5.32 29.68
C ASP A 164 1.58 5.62 28.88
N TYR A 165 1.43 5.76 27.55
CA TYR A 165 2.51 6.19 26.67
C TYR A 165 2.55 7.69 26.43
N LEU A 166 1.47 8.46 26.64
CA LEU A 166 1.39 9.90 26.38
C LEU A 166 2.40 10.65 27.23
N ASP A 167 2.53 10.28 28.50
CA ASP A 167 3.59 10.78 29.39
C ASP A 167 5.00 10.53 28.82
N LYS A 168 5.19 9.48 28.01
CA LYS A 168 6.46 9.18 27.31
C LYS A 168 6.53 9.84 25.93
N THR A 169 5.43 9.95 25.18
CA THR A 169 5.40 10.60 23.87
C THR A 169 5.72 12.09 24.00
N LEU A 170 5.29 12.72 25.10
CA LEU A 170 5.69 14.09 25.49
C LEU A 170 7.20 14.23 25.76
N GLU A 171 7.92 13.14 26.01
CA GLU A 171 9.40 13.12 26.06
C GLU A 171 10.04 12.81 24.68
N GLY A 172 9.27 12.85 23.59
CA GLY A 172 9.75 12.59 22.23
C GLY A 172 9.80 11.10 21.84
N TYR A 173 9.11 10.21 22.57
CA TYR A 173 9.05 8.79 22.21
C TYR A 173 8.07 8.50 21.06
N GLN A 174 8.42 7.52 20.23
CA GLN A 174 7.53 7.00 19.20
C GLN A 174 6.49 6.07 19.83
N LEU A 175 5.21 6.25 19.49
CA LEU A 175 4.18 5.26 19.77
C LEU A 175 4.64 3.85 19.35
N PRO A 176 4.30 2.81 20.14
CA PRO A 176 4.65 1.45 19.75
C PRO A 176 4.03 1.14 18.39
N TYR A 177 4.80 0.52 17.50
CA TYR A 177 4.31 -0.02 16.25
C TYR A 177 4.58 -1.51 16.21
N LEU A 178 3.69 -2.25 15.57
CA LEU A 178 3.93 -3.65 15.26
C LEU A 178 4.70 -3.75 13.95
N ARG A 179 5.93 -4.28 14.02
CA ARG A 179 6.72 -4.59 12.82
C ARG A 179 6.51 -6.04 12.40
N ARG A 180 6.14 -6.25 11.15
CA ARG A 180 5.98 -7.58 10.54
C ARG A 180 6.83 -7.72 9.30
N ARG A 181 7.33 -8.92 9.05
CA ARG A 181 8.01 -9.26 7.79
C ARG A 181 6.98 -9.77 6.79
N VAL A 182 7.31 -9.64 5.51
CA VAL A 182 6.51 -10.22 4.43
C VAL A 182 6.90 -11.69 4.24
N ARG A 183 5.93 -12.59 4.37
CA ARG A 183 6.09 -14.03 4.12
C ARG A 183 5.93 -14.37 2.65
N SER A 184 4.93 -13.82 2.00
CA SER A 184 4.62 -14.06 0.60
C SER A 184 4.05 -12.81 -0.05
N ILE A 185 4.19 -12.72 -1.36
CA ILE A 185 3.65 -11.63 -2.18
C ILE A 185 2.87 -12.26 -3.32
N VAL A 186 1.65 -11.79 -3.52
CA VAL A 186 0.84 -12.05 -4.71
C VAL A 186 0.88 -10.80 -5.58
N LEU A 187 1.22 -11.00 -6.84
CA LEU A 187 1.12 -10.02 -7.93
C LEU A 187 0.19 -10.57 -9.01
N PRO A 188 -0.38 -9.71 -9.86
CA PRO A 188 -0.94 -10.17 -11.13
C PRO A 188 0.11 -10.99 -11.89
N SER A 189 -0.27 -12.16 -12.43
CA SER A 189 0.66 -12.92 -13.28
C SER A 189 0.55 -12.37 -14.67
N LEU A 190 1.71 -12.01 -15.15
CA LEU A 190 1.88 -11.35 -16.42
C LEU A 190 2.67 -12.34 -17.27
N ILE A 191 1.92 -13.18 -17.99
CA ILE A 191 2.45 -14.14 -18.96
C ILE A 191 1.99 -13.62 -20.32
N ASP A 192 2.94 -13.40 -21.23
CA ASP A 192 2.76 -13.09 -22.66
C ASP A 192 2.75 -11.62 -23.16
N SER A 193 3.37 -10.65 -22.49
CA SER A 193 3.77 -9.38 -23.17
C SER A 193 5.08 -8.80 -22.65
N GLU A 194 5.97 -8.37 -23.56
CA GLU A 194 7.28 -7.79 -23.24
C GLU A 194 7.19 -6.41 -22.57
N ASN A 195 6.06 -5.70 -22.70
CA ASN A 195 5.89 -4.31 -22.25
C ASN A 195 4.71 -4.18 -21.28
N ILE A 196 4.80 -4.79 -20.10
CA ILE A 196 3.77 -4.63 -19.06
C ILE A 196 4.29 -3.67 -18.00
N TYR A 197 3.48 -2.64 -17.74
CA TYR A 197 3.73 -1.63 -16.72
C TYR A 197 2.84 -1.88 -15.51
N CYS A 198 3.29 -1.42 -14.34
CA CYS A 198 2.46 -1.37 -13.15
C CYS A 198 1.45 -0.23 -13.27
N GLU A 199 0.44 -0.45 -14.11
CA GLU A 199 -0.61 0.52 -14.38
C GLU A 199 -1.98 -0.17 -14.42
N GLY A 200 -3.00 0.56 -13.97
CA GLY A 200 -4.39 0.13 -13.98
C GLY A 200 -4.58 -1.17 -13.21
N ASN A 201 -5.23 -2.15 -13.86
CA ASN A 201 -5.49 -3.48 -13.29
C ASN A 201 -4.24 -4.24 -12.84
N ASN A 202 -3.05 -3.86 -13.32
CA ASN A 202 -1.81 -4.55 -12.98
C ASN A 202 -1.09 -3.94 -11.77
N ASP A 203 -1.50 -2.76 -11.32
CA ASP A 203 -0.82 -2.06 -10.22
C ASP A 203 -1.43 -2.39 -8.86
N PHE A 204 -1.48 -3.67 -8.52
CA PHE A 204 -1.85 -4.15 -7.19
C PHE A 204 -0.94 -5.29 -6.72
N ALA A 205 -0.75 -5.37 -5.42
CA ALA A 205 -0.06 -6.45 -4.75
C ALA A 205 -0.75 -6.80 -3.44
N ILE A 206 -0.66 -8.07 -3.06
CA ILE A 206 -1.10 -8.56 -1.75
C ILE A 206 0.12 -9.09 -1.02
N LEU A 207 0.38 -8.57 0.17
CA LEU A 207 1.46 -9.02 1.04
C LEU A 207 0.86 -9.90 2.14
N GLU A 208 1.34 -11.13 2.29
CA GLU A 208 1.07 -11.97 3.46
C GLU A 208 2.11 -11.66 4.53
N LEU A 209 1.66 -11.32 5.74
CA LEU A 209 2.52 -11.16 6.90
C LEU A 209 3.03 -12.51 7.40
N ASN A 210 4.24 -12.53 7.96
CA ASN A 210 4.83 -13.75 8.53
C ASN A 210 4.09 -14.26 9.77
N GLU A 211 3.39 -13.37 10.46
CA GLU A 211 2.56 -13.65 11.63
C GLU A 211 1.31 -12.76 11.56
N PRO A 212 0.13 -13.26 11.95
CA PRO A 212 -1.07 -12.42 12.05
C PRO A 212 -0.86 -11.30 13.07
N ILE A 213 -1.53 -10.17 12.84
CA ILE A 213 -1.67 -9.12 13.85
C ILE A 213 -2.51 -9.63 15.04
N PRO A 214 -2.23 -9.16 16.26
CA PRO A 214 -3.04 -9.47 17.45
C PRO A 214 -4.51 -9.08 17.26
N GLU A 215 -5.38 -9.67 18.08
CA GLU A 215 -6.78 -9.23 18.17
C GLU A 215 -6.84 -7.80 18.73
N GLY A 216 -7.88 -7.04 18.36
CA GLY A 216 -8.04 -5.62 18.69
C GLY A 216 -7.49 -4.66 17.63
N TYR A 217 -6.61 -5.11 16.74
CA TYR A 217 -6.20 -4.31 15.58
C TYR A 217 -7.30 -4.30 14.51
N GLY A 218 -7.71 -3.11 14.08
CA GLY A 218 -8.66 -2.92 12.98
C GLY A 218 -8.02 -3.16 11.61
N TYR A 219 -8.82 -3.62 10.65
CA TYR A 219 -8.45 -3.77 9.24
C TYR A 219 -9.64 -3.35 8.37
N ALA A 220 -9.40 -2.82 7.17
CA ALA A 220 -10.45 -2.32 6.29
C ALA A 220 -11.25 -3.46 5.66
N CYS A 221 -12.53 -3.21 5.36
CA CYS A 221 -13.31 -4.12 4.53
C CYS A 221 -12.86 -4.07 3.08
N ILE A 222 -12.92 -5.22 2.42
CA ILE A 222 -12.83 -5.32 0.97
C ILE A 222 -14.25 -5.44 0.39
N PRO A 223 -14.52 -4.83 -0.78
CA PRO A 223 -15.86 -4.75 -1.35
C PRO A 223 -16.30 -6.06 -2.05
N ILE A 224 -16.05 -7.23 -1.43
CA ILE A 224 -16.45 -8.54 -2.00
C ILE A 224 -17.98 -8.66 -2.09
N TYR A 225 -18.69 -8.18 -1.09
CA TYR A 225 -20.15 -8.33 -1.01
C TYR A 225 -20.93 -7.09 -1.48
N HIS A 226 -20.24 -6.15 -2.13
CA HIS A 226 -20.81 -4.89 -2.51
C HIS A 226 -20.65 -4.65 -4.01
N PRO A 227 -21.61 -3.94 -4.66
CA PRO A 227 -21.32 -3.34 -5.95
C PRO A 227 -20.18 -2.31 -5.80
N PRO A 228 -19.57 -1.85 -6.90
CA PRO A 228 -18.52 -0.83 -6.79
C PRO A 228 -19.05 0.40 -6.06
N MET A 229 -18.34 0.88 -5.03
CA MET A 229 -18.81 1.98 -4.18
C MET A 229 -19.12 3.25 -4.96
N TYR A 230 -18.34 3.54 -6.01
CA TYR A 230 -18.55 4.67 -6.92
C TYR A 230 -19.81 4.57 -7.80
N SER A 231 -20.53 3.44 -7.78
CA SER A 231 -21.86 3.30 -8.41
C SER A 231 -23.00 3.73 -7.48
N ILE A 232 -22.75 3.81 -6.17
CA ILE A 232 -23.72 4.21 -5.15
C ILE A 232 -23.44 5.64 -4.69
N TYR A 233 -22.16 5.99 -4.54
CA TYR A 233 -21.71 7.25 -3.98
C TYR A 233 -20.90 8.04 -5.01
N THR A 234 -21.13 9.35 -5.07
CA THR A 234 -20.36 10.27 -5.91
C THR A 234 -19.30 11.04 -5.13
N SER A 235 -19.38 11.05 -3.79
CA SER A 235 -18.57 11.89 -2.90
C SER A 235 -18.28 11.20 -1.55
N GLU A 236 -17.57 11.91 -0.68
CA GLU A 236 -17.12 11.47 0.66
C GLU A 236 -16.26 10.20 0.61
N PHE A 237 -15.44 10.12 -0.45
CA PHE A 237 -14.30 9.24 -0.48
C PHE A 237 -13.11 9.98 0.11
N TYR A 238 -12.18 9.26 0.69
CA TYR A 238 -10.98 9.88 1.24
C TYR A 238 -9.78 8.96 1.09
N VAL A 239 -8.61 9.56 0.93
CA VAL A 239 -7.32 8.86 0.90
C VAL A 239 -6.59 9.12 2.19
N ILE A 240 -5.95 8.08 2.71
CA ILE A 240 -5.05 8.16 3.86
C ILE A 240 -3.66 7.79 3.38
N GLY A 241 -2.63 8.49 3.84
CA GLY A 241 -1.27 8.27 3.33
C GLY A 241 -0.17 8.89 4.19
N TYR A 242 1.05 8.38 3.98
CA TYR A 242 2.28 8.83 4.62
C TYR A 242 3.22 9.54 3.64
N GLY A 243 2.68 9.97 2.50
CA GLY A 243 3.40 10.66 1.44
C GLY A 243 4.04 11.96 1.92
N ARG A 244 4.93 12.46 1.08
CA ARG A 244 5.86 13.54 1.42
C ARG A 244 5.84 14.57 0.31
N ASN A 245 5.85 15.85 0.68
CA ASN A 245 5.97 16.92 -0.30
C ASN A 245 7.47 17.18 -0.61
N PRO A 246 7.98 16.76 -1.78
CA PRO A 246 9.41 16.88 -2.10
C PRO A 246 9.92 18.33 -2.11
N TYR A 247 9.06 19.32 -2.39
CA TYR A 247 9.43 20.74 -2.31
C TYR A 247 9.68 21.19 -0.86
N ARG A 248 8.85 20.76 0.09
CA ARG A 248 9.08 21.04 1.52
C ARG A 248 10.34 20.34 2.01
N GLU A 249 10.54 19.08 1.62
CA GLU A 249 11.79 18.36 1.93
C GLU A 249 13.01 19.13 1.41
N ALA A 250 12.99 19.55 0.14
CA ALA A 250 14.06 20.30 -0.48
C ALA A 250 14.32 21.65 0.21
N LYS A 251 13.28 22.33 0.70
CA LYS A 251 13.42 23.58 1.47
C LYS A 251 14.02 23.35 2.86
N MET A 252 13.82 22.17 3.45
CA MET A 252 14.38 21.78 4.76
C MET A 252 15.82 21.26 4.65
N MET A 253 16.21 20.70 3.49
CA MET A 253 17.55 20.15 3.25
C MET A 253 18.72 21.10 3.60
N PRO A 254 18.69 22.42 3.29
CA PRO A 254 19.75 23.34 3.70
C PRO A 254 19.93 23.43 5.22
N THR A 255 18.83 23.51 5.97
CA THR A 255 18.83 23.55 7.44
C THR A 255 19.37 22.25 8.02
N TYR A 256 18.93 21.13 7.48
CA TYR A 256 19.36 19.80 7.88
C TYR A 256 20.84 19.53 7.56
N ASN A 257 21.32 19.89 6.36
CA ASN A 257 22.74 19.79 6.01
C ASN A 257 23.62 20.62 6.94
N LYS A 258 23.13 21.79 7.39
CA LYS A 258 23.81 22.61 8.40
C LYS A 258 23.85 21.93 9.77
N ALA A 259 22.79 21.22 10.17
CA ALA A 259 22.76 20.44 11.41
C ALA A 259 23.73 19.23 11.37
N LEU A 260 23.82 18.54 10.23
CA LEU A 260 24.80 17.47 9.96
C LEU A 260 26.25 17.97 10.06
N GLN A 261 26.55 19.15 9.50
CA GLN A 261 27.91 19.72 9.60
C GLN A 261 28.33 20.03 11.04
N ASN A 262 27.38 20.31 11.94
CA ASN A 262 27.65 20.58 13.35
C ASN A 262 27.77 19.31 14.21
N THR A 263 27.38 18.15 13.68
CA THR A 263 27.43 16.87 14.39
C THR A 263 28.53 15.98 13.81
N SER A 264 29.71 15.98 14.45
CA SER A 264 30.83 15.12 14.07
C SER A 264 30.44 13.64 14.11
N GLY A 265 30.10 13.07 12.94
CA GLY A 265 30.12 11.62 12.71
C GLY A 265 28.84 10.84 12.99
N LYS A 266 27.68 11.48 13.15
CA LYS A 266 26.39 10.78 13.05
C LYS A 266 25.75 11.12 11.71
N ASP A 267 25.46 10.10 10.89
CA ASP A 267 24.48 10.23 9.81
C ASP A 267 23.13 10.54 10.46
N ILE A 268 22.85 11.82 10.67
CA ILE A 268 21.49 12.27 10.94
C ILE A 268 20.77 12.02 9.62
N PHE A 269 19.84 11.06 9.54
CA PHE A 269 18.87 10.97 8.44
C PHE A 269 17.72 11.94 8.74
N LEU A 270 17.06 12.51 7.73
CA LEU A 270 15.79 13.22 7.95
C LEU A 270 14.88 12.25 8.70
N LYS A 271 14.56 12.57 9.95
CA LYS A 271 13.75 11.69 10.80
C LYS A 271 12.30 12.09 10.53
N TYR A 272 11.54 11.19 9.93
CA TYR A 272 10.12 11.42 9.72
C TYR A 272 9.35 10.94 10.94
N ASN A 273 8.32 11.65 11.33
CA ASN A 273 7.44 11.20 12.41
C ASN A 273 6.57 10.05 11.88
N MET A 274 6.93 8.80 12.15
CA MET A 274 6.16 7.63 11.70
C MET A 274 4.71 7.60 12.21
N ASN A 275 4.37 8.43 13.21
CA ASN A 275 3.01 8.56 13.75
C ASN A 275 2.21 9.67 13.06
N LYS A 276 2.80 10.40 12.11
CA LYS A 276 2.09 11.42 11.34
C LYS A 276 1.54 10.78 10.07
N ILE A 277 0.22 10.81 9.97
CA ILE A 277 -0.53 10.35 8.81
C ILE A 277 -1.52 11.44 8.43
N GLN A 278 -1.85 11.53 7.15
CA GLN A 278 -2.77 12.55 6.68
C GLN A 278 -3.97 11.94 5.99
N LYS A 279 -5.07 12.68 6.04
CA LYS A 279 -6.33 12.39 5.39
C LYS A 279 -6.66 13.48 4.40
N LEU A 280 -7.05 13.10 3.19
CA LEU A 280 -7.61 14.01 2.20
C LEU A 280 -8.95 13.48 1.72
N GLU A 281 -9.99 14.29 1.89
CA GLU A 281 -11.27 14.04 1.20
C GLU A 281 -11.07 14.32 -0.28
N VAL A 282 -11.31 13.30 -1.11
CA VAL A 282 -11.10 13.42 -2.54
C VAL A 282 -12.37 13.92 -3.22
N GLY A 283 -12.20 14.59 -4.36
CA GLY A 283 -13.30 15.06 -5.20
C GLY A 283 -14.17 13.94 -5.79
N GLU A 284 -14.93 14.27 -6.84
CA GLU A 284 -15.81 13.29 -7.48
C GLU A 284 -15.03 12.16 -8.14
N LEU A 285 -15.38 10.92 -7.80
CA LEU A 285 -14.84 9.72 -8.44
C LEU A 285 -15.44 9.54 -9.83
N ILE A 286 -14.58 9.22 -10.78
CA ILE A 286 -14.92 8.95 -12.17
C ILE A 286 -14.33 7.60 -12.57
N THR A 287 -15.16 6.73 -13.13
CA THR A 287 -14.71 5.41 -13.59
C THR A 287 -13.82 5.52 -14.83
N TYR A 288 -12.95 4.51 -15.04
CA TYR A 288 -12.07 4.42 -16.21
C TYR A 288 -12.73 4.79 -17.55
N PRO A 289 -13.93 4.27 -17.92
CA PRO A 289 -14.55 4.60 -19.21
C PRO A 289 -14.81 6.11 -19.40
N ALA A 290 -15.24 6.81 -18.35
CA ALA A 290 -15.47 8.25 -18.40
C ALA A 290 -14.15 9.02 -18.34
N CYS A 291 -13.19 8.53 -17.56
CA CYS A 291 -11.86 9.11 -17.45
C CYS A 291 -11.09 9.11 -18.78
N ARG A 292 -11.22 8.04 -19.58
CA ARG A 292 -10.57 7.91 -20.90
C ARG A 292 -11.03 8.96 -21.92
N LEU A 293 -12.18 9.59 -21.73
CA LEU A 293 -12.65 10.68 -22.60
C LEU A 293 -11.78 11.94 -22.49
N LYS A 294 -10.88 12.00 -21.51
CA LYS A 294 -9.99 13.13 -21.23
C LYS A 294 -8.57 12.78 -21.67
N PRO A 295 -8.11 13.27 -22.85
CA PRO A 295 -6.80 12.87 -23.41
C PRO A 295 -5.59 13.24 -22.54
N SER A 296 -5.76 14.16 -21.60
CA SER A 296 -4.72 14.62 -20.67
C SER A 296 -4.48 13.66 -19.50
N ILE A 297 -5.34 12.63 -19.31
CA ILE A 297 -5.17 11.65 -18.24
C ILE A 297 -4.61 10.35 -18.83
N PRO A 298 -3.42 9.89 -18.40
CA PRO A 298 -2.85 8.61 -18.80
C PRO A 298 -3.47 7.46 -17.98
N ALA A 299 -4.79 7.29 -18.07
CA ALA A 299 -5.49 6.19 -17.40
C ALA A 299 -5.59 4.98 -18.33
N ASP A 300 -5.08 3.84 -17.86
CA ASP A 300 -5.33 2.50 -18.40
C ASP A 300 -6.54 1.83 -17.73
N GLU A 301 -6.98 0.71 -18.31
CA GLU A 301 -8.08 -0.08 -17.75
C GLU A 301 -7.76 -0.54 -16.33
N GLY A 302 -8.75 -0.41 -15.43
CA GLY A 302 -8.57 -0.72 -14.02
C GLY A 302 -8.37 0.47 -13.11
N TYR A 303 -8.35 1.69 -13.63
CA TYR A 303 -8.31 2.89 -12.78
C TYR A 303 -9.69 3.41 -12.38
N ILE A 304 -9.75 3.92 -11.15
CA ILE A 304 -10.66 4.96 -10.71
C ILE A 304 -9.88 6.28 -10.81
N CYS A 305 -10.48 7.29 -11.41
CA CYS A 305 -9.90 8.62 -11.55
C CYS A 305 -10.61 9.59 -10.62
N VAL A 306 -9.84 10.52 -10.04
CA VAL A 306 -10.39 11.66 -9.31
C VAL A 306 -9.80 12.94 -9.85
N TYR A 307 -10.65 13.95 -10.03
CA TYR A 307 -10.24 15.33 -10.20
C TYR A 307 -10.39 16.04 -8.87
N ASP A 308 -9.30 16.57 -8.37
CA ASP A 308 -9.29 17.24 -7.08
C ASP A 308 -9.11 18.76 -7.21
N LYS A 309 -9.26 19.46 -6.10
CA LYS A 309 -9.04 20.92 -6.06
C LYS A 309 -7.61 21.26 -6.45
N VAL A 310 -7.42 22.50 -6.91
CA VAL A 310 -6.08 23.06 -7.09
C VAL A 310 -5.37 23.03 -5.73
N ASP A 311 -4.11 22.59 -5.70
CA ASP A 311 -3.26 22.47 -4.50
C ASP A 311 -3.60 21.33 -3.50
N GLU A 312 -4.55 20.44 -3.79
CA GLU A 312 -4.89 19.27 -2.95
C GLU A 312 -4.66 17.92 -3.66
N GLY A 313 -3.96 16.95 -3.07
CA GLY A 313 -3.80 15.63 -3.70
C GLY A 313 -2.69 14.74 -3.14
N ILE A 314 -2.70 13.49 -3.60
CA ILE A 314 -1.67 12.47 -3.31
C ILE A 314 -0.30 12.84 -3.88
N CYS A 315 0.75 12.36 -3.21
CA CYS A 315 2.12 12.75 -3.44
C CYS A 315 3.13 11.59 -3.38
N ASP A 316 4.41 11.91 -3.52
CA ASP A 316 5.50 10.93 -3.45
C ASP A 316 5.46 10.17 -2.13
N GLY A 317 5.27 8.86 -2.20
CA GLY A 317 5.15 7.99 -1.03
C GLY A 317 3.72 7.68 -0.61
N ASP A 318 2.69 8.32 -1.15
CA ASP A 318 1.29 7.88 -0.94
C ASP A 318 0.95 6.63 -1.74
N SER A 319 1.76 6.29 -2.75
CA SER A 319 1.69 5.03 -3.50
C SER A 319 1.37 3.83 -2.62
N GLY A 320 0.42 3.01 -3.07
CA GLY A 320 -0.03 1.82 -2.38
C GLY A 320 -1.02 2.06 -1.24
N SER A 321 -1.23 3.29 -0.79
CA SER A 321 -2.20 3.58 0.27
C SER A 321 -3.65 3.43 -0.21
N GLY A 322 -4.59 3.37 0.73
CA GLY A 322 -5.98 3.11 0.42
C GLY A 322 -6.79 4.36 0.10
N LEU A 323 -7.66 4.25 -0.90
CA LEU A 323 -8.82 5.11 -1.09
C LEU A 323 -10.02 4.43 -0.44
N PHE A 324 -10.68 5.14 0.47
CA PHE A 324 -11.69 4.59 1.35
C PHE A 324 -13.06 5.24 1.17
N LYS A 325 -14.08 4.50 1.58
CA LYS A 325 -15.46 4.98 1.77
C LYS A 325 -16.01 4.39 3.07
N LYS A 326 -16.55 5.24 3.95
CA LYS A 326 -17.39 4.78 5.06
C LYS A 326 -18.77 4.40 4.50
N HIS A 327 -19.24 3.20 4.82
CA HIS A 327 -20.50 2.66 4.32
C HIS A 327 -21.30 2.01 5.45
N LYS A 328 -22.59 2.36 5.55
CA LYS A 328 -23.52 1.73 6.48
C LYS A 328 -24.24 0.56 5.81
N ASN A 329 -23.99 -0.65 6.29
CA ASN A 329 -24.67 -1.85 5.80
C ASN A 329 -26.15 -1.88 6.23
N ILE A 330 -27.02 -2.30 5.31
CA ILE A 330 -28.43 -2.53 5.59
C ILE A 330 -28.57 -3.69 6.59
N GLY A 331 -29.11 -3.42 7.78
CA GLY A 331 -29.35 -4.42 8.83
C GLY A 331 -28.23 -4.57 9.88
N MET A 332 -27.14 -3.81 9.78
CA MET A 332 -26.19 -3.61 10.88
C MET A 332 -26.54 -2.29 11.57
N ASP A 333 -27.13 -2.35 12.76
CA ASP A 333 -27.89 -1.21 13.29
C ASP A 333 -27.03 0.00 13.74
N GLN A 334 -25.71 -0.11 13.96
CA GLN A 334 -24.99 1.02 14.62
C GLN A 334 -23.62 1.45 14.08
N HIS A 335 -22.97 0.75 13.14
CA HIS A 335 -21.61 1.15 12.72
C HIS A 335 -21.48 1.25 11.21
N GLU A 336 -20.84 2.33 10.76
CA GLU A 336 -20.30 2.43 9.42
C GLU A 336 -19.02 1.58 9.35
N GLN A 337 -18.86 0.85 8.25
CA GLN A 337 -17.63 0.14 7.96
C GLN A 337 -16.81 0.94 6.95
N THR A 338 -15.52 1.08 7.20
CA THR A 338 -14.57 1.59 6.22
C THR A 338 -14.26 0.52 5.18
N ILE A 339 -14.59 0.82 3.92
CA ILE A 339 -14.38 -0.05 2.76
C ILE A 339 -13.21 0.51 1.93
N LEU A 340 -12.26 -0.36 1.58
CA LEU A 340 -11.19 -0.06 0.63
C LEU A 340 -11.73 -0.13 -0.81
N VAL A 341 -11.74 1.02 -1.49
CA VAL A 341 -12.32 1.19 -2.84
C VAL A 341 -11.23 1.20 -3.91
N GLY A 342 -10.08 1.78 -3.61
CA GLY A 342 -8.97 1.91 -4.55
C GLY A 342 -7.61 1.87 -3.87
N ILE A 343 -6.55 1.64 -4.64
CA ILE A 343 -5.16 1.69 -4.19
C ILE A 343 -4.46 2.84 -4.92
N VAL A 344 -3.82 3.74 -4.19
CA VAL A 344 -3.07 4.86 -4.78
C VAL A 344 -2.01 4.31 -5.76
N SER A 345 -2.11 4.70 -7.03
CA SER A 345 -1.21 4.22 -8.07
C SER A 345 -0.38 5.35 -8.67
N LYS A 346 -1.05 6.36 -9.25
CA LYS A 346 -0.39 7.39 -10.04
C LYS A 346 -1.10 8.73 -9.91
N ALA A 347 -0.33 9.81 -9.87
CA ALA A 347 -0.85 11.16 -9.92
C ALA A 347 0.10 12.07 -10.67
N VAL A 348 -0.32 13.31 -10.88
CA VAL A 348 0.58 14.38 -11.30
C VAL A 348 1.67 14.54 -10.23
N PRO A 349 2.96 14.50 -10.60
CA PRO A 349 4.04 14.68 -9.64
C PRO A 349 3.87 15.96 -8.83
N CYS A 350 4.23 15.94 -7.55
CA CYS A 350 4.17 17.10 -6.66
C CYS A 350 5.20 18.21 -6.97
N SER A 351 5.70 18.30 -8.20
CA SER A 351 6.71 19.27 -8.60
C SER A 351 6.20 20.72 -8.48
N GLU A 352 7.15 21.63 -8.26
CA GLU A 352 6.98 23.05 -7.95
C GLU A 352 5.81 23.75 -8.66
N ARG A 353 4.68 23.99 -7.96
CA ARG A 353 3.57 24.96 -8.18
C ARG A 353 2.98 25.21 -9.59
N LYS A 354 3.73 25.08 -10.68
CA LYS A 354 3.35 25.48 -12.04
C LYS A 354 2.48 24.42 -12.72
N ASP A 355 2.70 23.14 -12.42
CA ASP A 355 1.99 22.05 -13.12
C ASP A 355 0.69 21.64 -12.42
N TRP A 356 0.64 21.73 -11.08
CA TRP A 356 -0.55 21.38 -10.28
C TRP A 356 -1.77 22.27 -10.53
N VAL A 357 -1.56 23.51 -11.00
CA VAL A 357 -2.65 24.44 -11.31
C VAL A 357 -3.40 24.04 -12.59
N VAL A 358 -2.75 23.29 -13.49
CA VAL A 358 -3.27 23.06 -14.85
C VAL A 358 -4.07 21.77 -14.95
N THR A 359 -3.61 20.70 -14.30
CA THR A 359 -4.34 19.43 -14.22
C THR A 359 -3.99 18.74 -12.91
N ASN A 360 -4.98 18.38 -12.12
CA ASN A 360 -4.79 17.60 -10.90
C ASN A 360 -5.65 16.34 -10.97
N TYR A 361 -5.10 15.29 -11.57
CA TYR A 361 -5.73 13.98 -11.62
C TYR A 361 -5.02 13.04 -10.65
N GLN A 362 -5.79 12.15 -10.05
CA GLN A 362 -5.32 11.08 -9.18
C GLN A 362 -5.90 9.77 -9.68
N LEU A 363 -5.06 8.75 -9.80
CA LEU A 363 -5.41 7.43 -10.33
C LEU A 363 -5.22 6.38 -9.24
N TYR A 364 -6.28 5.62 -9.04
CA TYR A 364 -6.36 4.56 -8.05
C TYR A 364 -6.65 3.24 -8.75
N THR A 365 -5.88 2.19 -8.48
CA THR A 365 -6.21 0.84 -8.95
C THR A 365 -7.54 0.41 -8.32
N ASP A 366 -8.52 0.05 -9.14
CA ASP A 366 -9.86 -0.32 -8.74
C ASP A 366 -9.86 -1.67 -8.02
N VAL A 367 -10.12 -1.63 -6.71
CA VAL A 367 -10.13 -2.84 -5.87
C VAL A 367 -11.30 -3.75 -6.24
N TYR A 368 -12.42 -3.19 -6.68
CA TYR A 368 -13.57 -3.98 -7.11
C TYR A 368 -13.26 -4.83 -8.35
N GLN A 369 -12.46 -4.33 -9.29
CA GLN A 369 -12.07 -5.12 -10.47
C GLN A 369 -11.18 -6.32 -10.12
N GLN A 370 -10.56 -6.31 -8.95
CA GLN A 370 -9.73 -7.40 -8.44
C GLN A 370 -10.53 -8.40 -7.58
N ILE A 371 -11.87 -8.27 -7.49
CA ILE A 371 -12.74 -9.10 -6.64
C ILE A 371 -12.54 -10.61 -6.82
N ASN A 372 -12.40 -11.08 -8.06
CA ASN A 372 -12.21 -12.51 -8.37
C ASN A 372 -10.99 -13.11 -7.69
N ILE A 373 -9.98 -12.30 -7.41
CA ILE A 373 -8.75 -12.72 -6.74
C ILE A 373 -9.05 -12.91 -5.27
N TYR A 374 -9.61 -11.88 -4.65
CA TYR A 374 -9.92 -11.90 -3.22
C TYR A 374 -11.00 -12.93 -2.89
N GLU A 375 -12.05 -13.10 -3.69
CA GLU A 375 -13.01 -14.19 -3.50
C GLU A 375 -12.30 -15.55 -3.43
N LYS A 376 -11.33 -15.80 -4.31
CA LYS A 376 -10.53 -17.03 -4.27
C LYS A 376 -9.61 -17.11 -3.04
N LEU A 377 -9.12 -15.98 -2.52
CA LEU A 377 -8.25 -15.92 -1.34
C LEU A 377 -9.01 -15.94 0.00
N PHE A 378 -10.27 -15.49 0.03
CA PHE A 378 -11.08 -15.28 1.25
C PHE A 378 -12.33 -16.18 1.34
N GLN A 379 -12.66 -16.99 0.33
CA GLN A 379 -13.76 -17.95 0.40
C GLN A 379 -13.60 -18.99 1.53
N GLU A 380 -14.33 -18.84 2.63
CA GLU A 380 -14.88 -20.00 3.35
C GLU A 380 -15.48 -20.97 2.32
N LYS A 381 -15.21 -22.28 2.44
CA LYS A 381 -16.03 -23.25 1.69
C LYS A 381 -17.50 -22.96 2.06
N LEU A 382 -18.29 -22.44 1.11
CA LEU A 382 -19.74 -22.55 1.14
C LEU A 382 -20.15 -24.02 1.18
#